data_AF-A0A2D6LL14-F1
#
_entry.id   AF-A0A2D6LL14-F1
#
_cell.length_a   1.000
_cell.length_b   1.000
_cell.length_c   1.000
_cell.angle_alpha   90.00
_cell.angle_beta   90.00
_cell.angle_gamma   90.00
#
_symmetry.space_group_name_H-M   'P 1'
#
loop_
_entity.id
_entity.type
_entity.pdbx_description
1 polymer ?
#
loop_
_entity_poly.entity_id
_entity_poly.type
_entity_poly.pdbx_seq_one_letter_code
_entity_poly.pdbx_strand_id
1 'polypeptide(L)'
;MIARIHGLLEQIENSAALLRCEGGLTYEVLLPAYTAARLVDRIDQPVMLHTFHFIEATAQGANMTPRLAGFASLTDRQFFELFTTCKGIGSRKALRAMALSTDQIATAITDRDIAMLTSLPEIGRRTAE
;
A
#
# COMPACT_ATOMS: atom_id res chain seq x y z
N MET A 1 -13.66 -2.89 11.80
CA MET A 1 -12.61 -2.39 10.87
C MET A 1 -11.36 -2.09 11.68
N ILE A 2 -10.19 -2.65 11.34
CA ILE A 2 -8.93 -2.33 12.04
C ILE A 2 -8.41 -1.02 11.44
N ALA A 3 -8.28 0.03 12.26
CA ALA A 3 -7.87 1.36 11.81
C ALA A 3 -6.35 1.59 11.90
N ARG A 4 -5.72 0.92 12.87
CA ARG A 4 -4.27 0.89 13.08
C ARG A 4 -3.87 -0.46 13.63
N ILE A 5 -2.66 -0.89 13.32
CA ILE A 5 -2.04 -2.10 13.88
C ILE A 5 -0.65 -1.75 14.42
N HIS A 6 -0.30 -2.33 15.55
CA HIS A 6 0.99 -2.15 16.22
C HIS A 6 1.54 -3.52 16.61
N GLY A 7 2.82 -3.76 16.34
CA GLY A 7 3.45 -5.05 16.60
C GLY A 7 4.92 -5.06 16.20
N LEU A 8 5.58 -6.19 16.44
CA LEU A 8 6.94 -6.45 16.01
C LEU A 8 6.95 -6.79 14.51
N LEU A 9 7.77 -6.11 13.72
CA LEU A 9 7.97 -6.46 12.32
C LEU A 9 8.89 -7.67 12.21
N GLU A 10 8.34 -8.84 11.88
CA GLU A 10 9.11 -10.09 11.80
C GLU A 10 9.77 -10.26 10.42
N GLN A 11 9.06 -9.87 9.36
CA GLN A 11 9.53 -10.08 7.99
C GLN A 11 8.85 -9.10 7.01
N ILE A 12 9.52 -8.82 5.90
CA ILE A 12 8.90 -8.25 4.70
C ILE A 12 9.13 -9.21 3.53
N GLU A 13 8.05 -9.62 2.86
CA GLU A 13 8.09 -10.47 1.68
C GLU A 13 7.00 -10.06 0.69
N ASN A 14 7.30 -10.00 -0.61
CA ASN A 14 6.33 -9.68 -1.66
C ASN A 14 5.51 -8.39 -1.39
N SER A 15 6.16 -7.37 -0.84
CA SER A 15 5.55 -6.11 -0.39
C SER A 15 4.46 -6.30 0.67
N ALA A 16 4.58 -7.32 1.51
CA ALA A 16 3.76 -7.54 2.68
C ALA A 16 4.66 -7.63 3.92
N ALA A 17 4.23 -7.03 5.02
CA ALA A 17 4.87 -7.17 6.31
C ALA A 17 4.14 -8.21 7.16
N LEU A 18 4.89 -9.07 7.84
CA LEU A 18 4.40 -9.92 8.91
C LEU A 18 4.57 -9.17 10.23
N LEU A 19 3.47 -8.71 10.82
CA LEU A 19 3.47 -8.02 12.11
C LEU A 19 2.94 -8.93 13.21
N ARG A 20 3.80 -9.29 14.15
CA ARG A 20 3.38 -10.00 15.37
C ARG A 20 2.83 -9.02 16.39
N CYS A 21 1.53 -9.11 16.64
CA CYS A 21 0.81 -8.39 17.67
C CYS A 21 0.93 -9.09 19.03
N GLU A 22 0.54 -8.38 20.09
CA GLU A 22 0.33 -8.98 21.40
C GLU A 22 -0.72 -10.10 21.33
N GLY A 23 -0.53 -11.16 22.13
CA GLY A 23 -1.40 -12.34 22.10
C GLY A 23 -1.01 -13.40 21.05
N GLY A 24 0.12 -13.22 20.36
CA GLY A 24 0.71 -14.25 19.48
C GLY A 24 0.12 -14.31 18.07
N LEU A 25 -0.69 -13.33 17.68
CA LEU A 25 -1.23 -13.23 16.33
C LEU A 25 -0.25 -12.49 15.42
N THR A 26 0.06 -13.07 14.27
CA THR A 26 0.80 -12.40 13.19
C THR A 26 -0.15 -12.03 12.06
N TYR A 27 -0.18 -10.75 11.70
CA TYR A 27 -0.94 -10.23 10.58
C TYR A 27 -0.05 -10.05 9.36
N GLU A 28 -0.52 -10.55 8.22
CA GLU A 28 -0.01 -10.14 6.92
C GLU A 28 -0.61 -8.77 6.55
N VAL A 29 0.24 -7.78 6.36
CA VAL A 29 -0.14 -6.41 6.03
C VAL A 29 0.52 -6.01 4.72
N LEU A 30 -0.27 -5.85 3.66
CA LEU A 30 0.22 -5.36 2.37
C LEU A 30 0.70 -3.92 2.48
N LEU A 31 1.83 -3.60 1.86
CA LEU A 31 2.47 -2.29 1.95
C LEU A 31 2.53 -1.61 0.58
N PRO A 32 2.46 -0.28 0.53
CA PRO A 32 2.96 0.48 -0.61
C PRO A 32 4.41 0.11 -0.91
N ALA A 33 4.81 0.07 -2.19
CA ALA A 33 6.17 -0.32 -2.59
C ALA A 33 7.25 0.56 -1.93
N TYR A 34 7.02 1.88 -1.86
CA TYR A 34 7.88 2.83 -1.15
C TYR A 34 8.00 2.52 0.35
N THR A 35 6.88 2.20 1.00
CA THR A 35 6.84 1.86 2.43
C THR A 35 7.54 0.54 2.71
N ALA A 36 7.35 -0.48 1.86
CA ALA A 36 8.00 -1.78 2.01
C ALA A 36 9.53 -1.64 2.00
N ALA A 37 10.08 -0.90 1.05
CA ALA A 37 11.53 -0.66 0.95
C ALA A 37 12.10 0.01 2.22
N ARG A 38 11.37 0.97 2.80
CA ARG A 38 11.80 1.69 4.02
C ARG A 38 11.68 0.90 5.31
N LEU A 39 10.75 -0.06 5.37
CA LEU A 39 10.52 -0.84 6.58
C LEU A 39 11.47 -2.05 6.68
N VAL A 40 12.23 -2.39 5.64
CA VAL A 40 13.24 -3.48 5.69
C VAL A 40 14.24 -3.22 6.82
N ASP A 41 14.71 -1.98 6.99
CA ASP A 41 15.65 -1.59 8.05
C ASP A 41 15.02 -1.58 9.46
N ARG A 42 13.73 -1.92 9.56
CA ARG A 42 12.94 -1.96 10.81
C ARG A 42 12.52 -3.38 11.19
N ILE A 43 13.01 -4.41 10.50
CA ILE A 43 12.81 -5.80 10.93
C ILE A 43 13.35 -5.97 12.36
N ASP A 44 12.66 -6.79 13.14
CA ASP A 44 12.86 -7.01 14.58
C ASP A 44 12.61 -5.77 15.46
N GLN A 45 11.91 -4.75 14.95
CA GLN A 45 11.53 -3.57 15.72
C GLN A 45 10.00 -3.39 15.79
N PRO A 46 9.49 -2.74 16.84
CA PRO A 46 8.08 -2.37 16.90
C PRO A 46 7.79 -1.32 15.83
N VAL A 47 6.71 -1.57 15.08
CA VAL A 47 6.18 -0.66 14.06
C VAL A 47 4.68 -0.48 14.25
N MET A 48 4.18 0.65 13.81
CA MET A 48 2.77 0.97 13.80
C MET A 48 2.37 1.41 12.39
N LEU A 49 1.26 0.85 11.89
CA LEU A 49 0.74 1.14 10.56
C LEU A 49 -0.72 1.60 10.68
N HIS A 50 -1.07 2.61 9.91
CA HIS A 50 -2.46 2.97 9.63
C HIS A 50 -3.01 1.99 8.60
N THR A 51 -4.21 1.47 8.80
CA THR A 51 -4.69 0.33 8.01
C THR A 51 -5.93 0.62 7.19
N PHE A 52 -6.04 -0.09 6.06
CA PHE A 52 -7.19 -0.08 5.18
C PHE A 52 -7.58 -1.52 4.83
N HIS A 53 -8.87 -1.86 4.97
CA HIS A 53 -9.38 -3.20 4.66
C HIS A 53 -10.03 -3.19 3.29
N PHE A 54 -9.75 -4.20 2.49
CA PHE A 54 -10.45 -4.40 1.24
C PHE A 54 -10.68 -5.89 0.99
N ILE A 55 -11.68 -6.18 0.17
CA ILE A 55 -11.96 -7.54 -0.30
C ILE A 55 -11.33 -7.68 -1.68
N GLU A 56 -10.39 -8.60 -1.81
CA GLU A 56 -9.81 -8.98 -3.08
C GLU A 56 -10.65 -10.12 -3.68
N ALA A 57 -11.31 -9.83 -4.80
CA ALA A 57 -12.08 -10.82 -5.55
C ALA A 57 -11.21 -11.42 -6.66
N THR A 58 -11.24 -12.75 -6.83
CA THR A 58 -10.72 -13.36 -8.06
C THR A 58 -11.65 -13.07 -9.23
N ALA A 59 -11.17 -13.26 -10.46
CA ALA A 59 -12.02 -13.20 -11.65
C ALA A 59 -13.27 -14.09 -11.46
N GLN A 60 -14.43 -13.56 -11.81
CA GLN A 60 -15.76 -14.16 -11.62
C GLN A 60 -16.30 -14.21 -10.17
N GLY A 61 -15.60 -13.64 -9.19
CA GLY A 61 -16.11 -13.48 -7.83
C GLY A 61 -16.23 -14.78 -7.02
N ALA A 62 -15.64 -15.88 -7.52
CA ALA A 62 -15.70 -17.19 -6.87
C ALA A 62 -14.97 -17.19 -5.50
N ASN A 63 -13.85 -16.47 -5.40
CA ASN A 63 -13.09 -16.34 -4.16
C ASN A 63 -12.98 -14.88 -3.75
N MET A 64 -13.31 -14.60 -2.48
CA MET A 64 -13.23 -13.30 -1.84
C MET A 64 -12.26 -13.39 -0.66
N THR A 65 -11.10 -12.76 -0.77
CA THR A 65 -10.07 -12.78 0.27
C THR A 65 -10.03 -11.43 0.97
N PRO A 66 -10.30 -11.34 2.28
CA PRO A 66 -10.09 -10.10 3.01
C PRO A 66 -8.59 -9.82 3.10
N ARG A 67 -8.21 -8.59 2.76
CA ARG A 67 -6.83 -8.10 2.79
C ARG A 67 -6.71 -6.88 3.68
N LEU A 68 -5.53 -6.74 4.28
CA LEU A 68 -5.15 -5.60 5.08
C LEU A 68 -4.01 -4.86 4.38
N ALA A 69 -4.19 -3.59 4.07
CA ALA A 69 -3.10 -2.70 3.66
C ALA A 69 -2.66 -1.83 4.84
N GLY A 70 -1.37 -1.51 4.92
CA GLY A 70 -0.75 -0.72 5.98
C GLY A 70 0.10 0.42 5.45
N PHE A 71 0.03 1.56 6.13
CA PHE A 71 0.65 2.82 5.74
C PHE A 71 1.42 3.41 6.93
N ALA A 72 2.60 3.99 6.66
CA ALA A 72 3.44 4.58 7.70
C ALA A 72 2.81 5.84 8.32
N SER A 73 1.94 6.54 7.58
CA SER A 73 1.23 7.73 8.02
C SER A 73 -0.25 7.70 7.65
N LEU A 74 -1.04 8.54 8.32
CA LEU A 74 -2.45 8.75 7.95
C LEU A 74 -2.59 9.38 6.56
N THR A 75 -1.69 10.29 6.19
CA THR A 75 -1.67 10.96 4.89
C THR A 75 -1.47 9.96 3.76
N ASP A 76 -0.54 9.01 3.91
CA ASP A 76 -0.32 7.97 2.91
C ASP A 76 -1.57 7.08 2.71
N ARG A 77 -2.27 6.76 3.79
CA ARG A 77 -3.54 6.01 3.73
C ARG A 77 -4.62 6.80 2.99
N GLN A 78 -4.76 8.09 3.29
CA GLN A 78 -5.74 8.96 2.63
C GLN A 78 -5.42 9.16 1.14
N PHE A 79 -4.15 9.34 0.80
CA PHE A 79 -3.70 9.39 -0.58
C PHE A 79 -4.04 8.09 -1.31
N PHE A 80 -3.73 6.94 -0.71
CA PHE A 80 -4.07 5.64 -1.30
C PHE A 80 -5.58 5.50 -1.56
N GLU A 81 -6.42 5.86 -0.59
CA GLU A 81 -7.88 5.84 -0.75
C GLU A 81 -8.31 6.68 -1.96
N LEU A 82 -7.82 7.91 -2.06
CA LEU A 82 -8.10 8.77 -3.21
C LEU A 82 -7.56 8.18 -4.51
N PHE A 83 -6.34 7.65 -4.50
CA PHE A 83 -5.67 7.11 -5.67
C PHE A 83 -6.39 5.89 -6.25
N THR A 84 -7.02 5.07 -5.39
CA THR A 84 -7.85 3.94 -5.83
C THR A 84 -9.18 4.35 -6.46
N THR A 85 -9.59 5.62 -6.35
CA THR A 85 -10.79 6.11 -7.06
C THR A 85 -10.52 6.37 -8.55
N CYS A 86 -9.25 6.47 -8.95
CA CYS A 86 -8.87 6.66 -10.33
C CYS A 86 -9.23 5.44 -11.19
N LYS A 87 -9.76 5.69 -12.40
CA LYS A 87 -10.23 4.62 -13.28
C LYS A 87 -9.09 3.65 -13.62
N GLY A 88 -9.30 2.37 -13.31
CA GLY A 88 -8.32 1.32 -13.59
C GLY A 88 -7.17 1.26 -12.59
N ILE A 89 -7.31 1.90 -11.43
CA ILE A 89 -6.40 1.77 -10.27
C ILE A 89 -7.13 1.06 -9.14
N GLY A 90 -6.99 -0.27 -9.06
CA GLY A 90 -7.48 -1.05 -7.91
C GLY A 90 -6.46 -1.09 -6.76
N SER A 91 -6.87 -1.58 -5.59
CA SER A 91 -6.05 -1.59 -4.36
C SER A 91 -4.64 -2.18 -4.56
N ARG A 92 -4.51 -3.37 -5.15
CA ARG A 92 -3.18 -3.98 -5.40
C ARG A 92 -2.32 -3.15 -6.34
N LYS A 93 -2.96 -2.55 -7.36
CA LYS A 93 -2.29 -1.71 -8.34
C LYS A 93 -1.79 -0.41 -7.71
N ALA A 94 -2.62 0.25 -6.89
CA ALA A 94 -2.25 1.44 -6.15
C ALA A 94 -1.06 1.18 -5.21
N LEU A 95 -1.07 0.08 -4.43
CA LEU A 95 0.05 -0.26 -3.54
C LEU A 95 1.38 -0.42 -4.31
N ARG A 96 1.35 -1.05 -5.49
CA ARG A 96 2.54 -1.19 -6.36
C ARG A 96 2.95 0.13 -6.99
N ALA A 97 2.00 0.94 -7.44
CA ALA A 97 2.24 2.23 -8.07
C ALA A 97 2.80 3.28 -7.10
N MET A 98 2.52 3.16 -5.80
CA MET A 98 3.13 3.96 -4.73
C MET A 98 4.60 3.54 -4.48
N ALA A 99 5.44 3.62 -5.51
CA ALA A 99 6.86 3.29 -5.49
C ALA A 99 7.75 4.49 -5.10
N LEU A 100 7.20 5.69 -5.16
CA LEU A 100 7.78 6.94 -4.64
C LEU A 100 6.99 7.40 -3.40
N SER A 101 7.50 8.43 -2.71
CA SER A 101 6.74 9.02 -1.61
C SER A 101 5.42 9.62 -2.11
N THR A 102 4.41 9.64 -1.25
CA THR A 102 3.11 10.26 -1.54
C THR A 102 3.27 11.70 -2.06
N ASP A 103 4.17 12.47 -1.47
CA ASP A 103 4.43 13.86 -1.88
C ASP A 103 4.99 13.96 -3.31
N GLN A 104 5.91 13.05 -3.68
CA GLN A 104 6.47 13.02 -5.03
C GLN A 104 5.40 12.69 -6.07
N ILE A 105 4.55 11.71 -5.78
CA ILE A 105 3.47 11.31 -6.70
C ILE A 105 2.42 12.43 -6.80
N ALA A 106 2.02 13.02 -5.68
CA ALA A 106 1.07 14.14 -5.65
C ALA A 106 1.59 15.35 -6.42
N THR A 107 2.88 15.65 -6.32
CA THR A 107 3.54 16.72 -7.09
C THR A 107 3.48 16.41 -8.59
N ALA A 108 3.84 15.19 -9.00
CA ALA A 108 3.79 14.77 -10.40
C ALA A 108 2.37 14.84 -11.00
N ILE A 109 1.35 14.49 -10.23
CA ILE A 109 -0.06 14.66 -10.62
C ILE A 109 -0.39 16.14 -10.81
N THR A 110 0.00 16.98 -9.86
CA THR A 110 -0.27 18.44 -9.88
C THR A 110 0.39 19.11 -11.08
N ASP A 111 1.64 18.75 -11.37
CA ASP A 111 2.44 19.31 -12.45
C ASP A 111 2.13 18.68 -13.82
N ARG A 112 1.24 17.66 -13.86
CA ARG A 112 0.96 16.83 -15.03
C ARG A 112 2.25 16.25 -15.65
N ASP A 113 3.17 15.82 -14.79
CA ASP A 113 4.40 15.15 -15.21
C ASP A 113 4.08 13.70 -15.62
N ILE A 114 3.56 13.57 -16.84
CA ILE A 114 3.21 12.28 -17.43
C ILE A 114 4.43 11.35 -17.48
N ALA A 115 5.64 11.88 -17.68
CA ALA A 115 6.85 11.07 -17.75
C ALA A 115 7.14 10.41 -16.40
N MET A 116 7.09 11.16 -15.30
CA MET A 116 7.24 10.58 -13.96
C MET A 116 6.11 9.60 -13.65
N LEU A 117 4.86 9.96 -13.91
CA LEU A 117 3.72 9.09 -13.61
C LEU A 117 3.77 7.77 -14.37
N THR A 118 4.18 7.79 -15.64
CA THR A 118 4.30 6.58 -16.45
C THR A 118 5.52 5.72 -16.06
N SER A 119 6.46 6.27 -15.30
CA SER A 119 7.57 5.50 -14.72
C SER A 119 7.15 4.67 -13.50
N LEU A 120 6.02 5.00 -12.88
CA LEU A 120 5.50 4.26 -11.74
C LEU A 120 5.01 2.87 -12.16
N PRO A 121 5.25 1.82 -11.36
CA PRO A 121 4.77 0.49 -11.66
C PRO A 121 3.26 0.48 -11.91
N GLU A 122 2.83 -0.27 -12.91
CA GLU A 122 1.42 -0.44 -13.29
C GLU A 122 0.73 0.80 -13.89
N ILE A 123 1.37 1.97 -13.90
CA ILE A 123 0.79 3.19 -14.47
C ILE A 123 1.24 3.33 -15.92
N GLY A 124 0.32 3.05 -16.85
CA GLY A 124 0.53 3.32 -18.27
C GLY A 124 0.09 4.73 -18.64
N ARG A 125 0.49 5.20 -19.84
CA ARG A 125 0.21 6.56 -20.34
C ARG A 125 -1.26 6.99 -20.19
N ARG A 126 -2.22 6.12 -20.56
CA ARG A 126 -3.66 6.39 -20.43
C ARG A 126 -4.12 6.59 -18.98
N THR A 127 -3.44 5.98 -18.02
CA THR A 127 -3.75 6.14 -16.58
C THR A 127 -3.01 7.34 -15.99
N ALA A 128 -1.90 7.76 -16.60
CA ALA A 128 -1.14 8.94 -16.18
C ALA A 128 -1.78 10.27 -16.62
N GLU A 129 -2.47 10.28 -17.78
CA GLU A 129 -3.26 11.41 -18.31
C GLU A 129 -4.56 11.63 -17.52
#